data_AF-A0A9P8L749-F1
#
_entry.id   AF-A0A9P8L749-F1
#
_cell.length_a   1.000
_cell.length_b   1.000
_cell.length_c   1.000
_cell.angle_alpha   90.00
_cell.angle_beta   90.00
_cell.angle_gamma   90.00
#
_symmetry.space_group_name_H-M   'P 1'
#
loop_
_entity.id
_entity.type
_entity.pdbx_description
1 polymer ?
#
loop_
_entity_poly.entity_id
_entity_poly.type
_entity_poly.pdbx_seq_one_letter_code
_entity_poly.pdbx_strand_id
1 'polypeptide(L)'
;MLAPYPELLNCMPHGIIDSWGNYESAGFYERKWVRRGHGKQRLYLNSLIPETLVELEKFMETKPSEEELITWFEKKKDRTEEEMKAIQKIEDWMENYSRERIQDTRQFKLKRAEYYRERALELDPPVDPELLERMACYKRAVCIAKPPTERSWRALLPKIRQELEQDQAQEENAESERRRSEAYLQKMQRRLDGDTPEQKLVDELADEVIEELESLDPPVACEDFGLLALGRIRSKYYAINRELRPDGDDGKYRLLLADAKWAWYEKICPAISGLDDSNSESRLFKCPGCVGTRSRRLRSFERHFLHLREVHASNHEDFKSLRKVGLPDIHTFHWCDVEWPINMPMLAAHQESTGHWDPEDVSPYNPASPAALFSLFDDRAASTDGPPSDDVVSNIVYAALMFVDTSLEWKYVTFISLYYAVVKYEQEAGAGQSPPFYKLSDLAVVLAKEGLHEVLKNVHCGICYGNTRTSAKRAEKVYSAAELILHFDGHPTDSWLTRLTPFPQAGQFIAALKGEQALEILNRLLPLRPDGMLRSDFTSTGTDWEGMGYAAA
;
A
#
# COMPACT_ATOMS: atom_id res chain seq x y z
N MET A 1 21.12 33.26 -3.97
CA MET A 1 21.59 34.09 -2.84
C MET A 1 22.95 33.65 -2.29
N LEU A 2 23.20 32.36 -2.04
CA LEU A 2 24.49 31.89 -1.46
C LEU A 2 25.62 31.59 -2.47
N ALA A 3 25.34 31.62 -3.78
CA ALA A 3 26.31 31.28 -4.82
C ALA A 3 27.66 32.03 -4.79
N PRO A 4 27.73 33.31 -4.36
CA PRO A 4 29.01 34.02 -4.30
C PRO A 4 29.92 33.61 -3.13
N TYR A 5 29.38 32.96 -2.08
CA TYR A 5 30.11 32.64 -0.85
C TYR A 5 29.73 31.24 -0.33
N PRO A 6 30.15 30.16 -1.02
CA PRO A 6 29.84 28.79 -0.62
C PRO A 6 30.37 28.43 0.77
N GLU A 7 31.42 29.09 1.25
CA GLU A 7 32.05 28.90 2.56
C GLU A 7 31.10 29.25 3.72
N LEU A 8 30.13 30.14 3.49
CA LEU A 8 29.13 30.55 4.48
C LEU A 8 28.35 29.35 5.03
N LEU A 9 28.14 28.32 4.21
CA LEU A 9 27.48 27.08 4.60
C LEU A 9 28.24 26.29 5.67
N ASN A 10 29.56 26.48 5.79
CA ASN A 10 30.38 25.86 6.84
C ASN A 10 30.42 26.70 8.13
N CYS A 11 29.95 27.95 8.07
CA CYS A 11 29.90 28.89 9.19
C CYS A 11 28.53 28.92 9.89
N MET A 12 27.64 27.98 9.54
CA MET A 12 26.31 27.87 10.11
C MET A 12 26.11 26.49 10.76
N PRO A 13 25.51 26.44 11.97
CA PRO A 13 25.02 25.20 12.54
C PRO A 13 24.06 24.50 11.58
N HIS A 14 24.18 23.17 11.47
CA HIS A 14 23.37 22.38 10.55
C HIS A 14 23.02 21.03 11.13
N GLY A 15 21.83 20.54 10.82
CA GLY A 15 21.46 19.14 11.00
C GLY A 15 21.90 18.28 9.82
N ILE A 16 21.87 16.97 10.01
CA ILE A 16 21.98 15.97 8.96
C ILE A 16 20.65 15.24 8.89
N ILE A 17 20.15 15.09 7.67
CA ILE A 17 18.99 14.25 7.38
C ILE A 17 19.42 13.05 6.53
N ASP A 18 18.73 11.93 6.74
CA ASP A 18 18.85 10.75 5.91
C ASP A 18 18.13 10.94 4.55
N SER A 19 18.27 9.95 3.65
CA SER A 19 17.57 9.91 2.35
C SER A 19 16.04 9.80 2.44
N TRP A 20 15.49 9.78 3.65
CA TRP A 20 14.05 9.78 3.94
C TRP A 20 13.60 11.09 4.62
N GLY A 21 14.50 12.07 4.78
CA GLY A 21 14.22 13.35 5.41
C GLY A 21 14.14 13.29 6.95
N ASN A 22 14.50 12.17 7.59
CA ASN A 22 14.55 12.13 9.05
C ASN A 22 15.85 12.75 9.53
N TYR A 23 15.75 13.55 10.59
CA TYR A 23 16.91 14.06 11.30
C TYR A 23 17.73 12.91 11.90
N GLU A 24 19.03 12.85 11.56
CA GLU A 24 19.98 11.88 12.11
C GLU A 24 20.80 12.47 13.26
N SER A 25 21.35 13.67 13.07
CA SER A 25 22.28 14.28 14.02
C SER A 25 22.54 15.74 13.71
N ALA A 26 23.10 16.47 14.69
CA ALA A 26 23.62 17.80 14.46
C ALA A 26 24.98 17.67 13.75
N GLY A 27 25.10 17.99 12.46
CA GLY A 27 26.38 18.05 11.75
C GLY A 27 26.98 16.70 11.33
N PHE A 28 28.06 16.78 10.54
CA PHE A 28 28.79 15.62 10.03
C PHE A 28 29.87 15.16 11.01
N TYR A 29 29.55 14.18 11.86
CA TYR A 29 30.57 13.47 12.63
C TYR A 29 30.38 11.95 12.61
N GLU A 30 31.49 11.25 12.85
CA GLU A 30 31.53 9.80 12.82
C GLU A 30 30.97 9.24 14.14
N ARG A 31 29.69 8.85 14.16
CA ARG A 31 29.14 8.05 15.26
C ARG A 31 29.27 6.57 14.96
N LYS A 32 29.48 5.76 16.00
CA LYS A 32 29.61 4.29 15.90
C LYS A 32 28.37 3.58 15.32
N TRP A 33 27.20 4.22 15.34
CA TRP A 33 25.92 3.66 14.88
C TRP A 33 25.36 4.32 13.62
N VAL A 34 26.06 5.30 13.05
CA VAL A 34 25.61 5.96 11.82
C VAL A 34 25.78 5.01 10.65
N ARG A 35 24.68 4.75 9.94
CA ARG A 35 24.64 3.81 8.82
C ARG A 35 25.58 4.29 7.72
N ARG A 36 26.63 3.51 7.44
CA ARG A 36 27.47 3.71 6.25
C ARG A 36 26.63 3.30 5.04
N GLY A 37 26.12 4.25 4.26
CA GLY A 37 25.51 3.93 2.96
C GLY A 37 24.32 4.76 2.48
N HIS A 38 23.86 5.80 3.19
CA HIS A 38 22.78 6.66 2.69
C HIS A 38 23.31 8.05 2.37
N GLY A 39 22.84 8.64 1.26
CA GLY A 39 23.14 10.02 0.89
C GLY A 39 22.67 10.95 2.00
N LYS A 40 23.61 11.62 2.65
CA LYS A 40 23.35 12.54 3.76
C LYS A 40 23.26 13.96 3.23
N GLN A 41 22.22 14.67 3.62
CA GLN A 41 22.04 16.07 3.25
C GLN A 41 22.17 16.96 4.48
N ARG A 42 22.77 18.14 4.29
CA ARG A 42 22.79 19.18 5.34
C ARG A 42 21.46 19.87 5.37
N LEU A 43 20.90 20.02 6.57
CA LEU A 43 19.71 20.80 6.84
C LEU A 43 20.11 22.05 7.63
N TYR A 44 19.75 23.21 7.13
CA TYR A 44 19.97 24.49 7.80
C TYR A 44 18.65 25.05 8.30
N LEU A 45 18.68 25.79 9.40
CA LEU A 45 17.52 26.56 9.81
C LEU A 45 17.33 27.74 8.85
N ASN A 46 16.11 27.91 8.35
CA ASN A 46 15.80 28.99 7.40
C ASN A 46 16.08 30.39 7.97
N SER A 47 16.03 30.58 9.29
CA SER A 47 16.36 31.87 9.94
C SER A 47 17.86 32.18 9.94
N LEU A 48 18.73 31.16 9.99
CA LEU A 48 20.18 31.36 10.07
C LEU A 48 20.77 31.90 8.77
N ILE A 49 20.18 31.55 7.62
CA ILE A 49 20.64 32.01 6.31
C ILE A 49 20.59 33.54 6.18
N PRO A 50 19.43 34.21 6.36
CA PRO A 50 19.36 35.67 6.26
C PRO A 50 20.14 36.36 7.39
N GLU A 51 20.18 35.80 8.60
CA GLU A 51 20.97 36.37 9.70
C GLU A 51 22.48 36.41 9.36
N THR A 52 23.01 35.30 8.85
CA THR A 52 24.43 35.20 8.49
C THR A 52 24.77 36.07 7.28
N LEU A 53 23.83 36.22 6.33
CA LEU A 53 24.00 37.13 5.20
C LEU A 53 24.06 38.59 5.65
N VAL A 54 23.18 39.02 6.56
CA VAL A 54 23.20 40.39 7.11
C VAL A 54 24.49 40.67 7.88
N GLU A 55 25.01 39.68 8.61
CA GLU A 55 26.31 39.80 9.27
C GLU A 55 27.47 39.95 8.27
N LEU A 56 27.45 39.18 7.18
CA LEU A 56 28.46 39.28 6.13
C LEU A 56 28.37 40.63 5.41
N GLU A 57 27.18 41.10 5.04
CA GLU A 57 26.98 42.39 4.39
C GLU A 57 27.55 43.54 5.23
N LYS A 58 27.22 43.57 6.53
CA LYS A 58 27.78 44.56 7.48
C LYS A 58 29.30 44.48 7.59
N PHE A 59 29.87 43.28 7.50
CA PHE A 59 31.32 43.12 7.48
C PHE A 59 31.92 43.62 6.17
N MET A 60 31.28 43.36 5.02
CA MET A 60 31.74 43.83 3.71
C MET A 60 31.68 45.37 3.57
N GLU A 61 30.79 46.05 4.28
CA GLU A 61 30.71 47.52 4.30
C GLU A 61 32.01 48.19 4.83
N THR A 62 32.80 47.48 5.64
CA THR A 62 34.10 47.99 6.11
C THR A 62 35.20 47.93 5.04
N LYS A 63 34.89 47.34 3.88
CA LYS A 63 35.84 47.06 2.78
C LYS A 63 37.05 46.24 3.27
N PRO A 64 36.82 45.06 3.87
CA PRO A 64 37.89 44.24 4.42
C PRO A 64 38.84 43.75 3.32
N SER A 65 40.10 43.53 3.68
CA SER A 65 41.03 42.81 2.81
C SER A 65 40.61 41.34 2.65
N GLU A 66 41.14 40.66 1.65
CA GLU A 66 40.90 39.23 1.45
C GLU A 66 41.34 38.39 2.67
N GLU A 67 42.48 38.75 3.28
CA GLU A 67 42.99 38.11 4.51
C GLU A 67 42.06 38.31 5.70
N GLU A 68 41.48 39.50 5.84
CA GLU A 68 40.50 39.80 6.89
C GLU A 68 39.19 39.01 6.70
N LEU A 69 38.76 38.83 5.44
CA LEU A 69 37.58 38.04 5.10
C LEU A 69 37.78 36.55 5.40
N ILE A 70 38.93 35.98 5.04
CA ILE A 70 39.28 34.59 5.38
C ILE A 70 39.30 34.40 6.90
N THR A 71 39.95 35.30 7.62
CA THR A 71 40.01 35.27 9.09
C THR A 71 38.62 35.35 9.72
N TRP A 72 37.71 36.15 9.15
CA TRP A 72 36.32 36.23 9.60
C TRP A 72 35.58 34.91 9.42
N PHE A 73 35.72 34.26 8.25
CA PHE A 73 35.12 32.96 7.98
C PHE A 73 35.67 31.88 8.91
N GLU A 74 36.98 31.83 9.13
CA GLU A 74 37.62 30.88 10.04
C GLU A 74 37.10 31.05 11.48
N LYS A 75 37.07 32.29 11.98
CA LYS A 75 36.54 32.57 13.32
C LYS A 75 35.07 32.15 13.48
N LYS A 76 34.25 32.35 12.44
CA LYS A 76 32.84 31.91 12.44
C LYS A 76 32.72 30.40 12.39
N LYS A 77 33.50 29.75 11.54
CA LYS A 77 33.56 28.29 11.41
C LYS A 77 33.97 27.66 12.74
N ASP A 78 35.00 28.17 13.41
CA ASP A 78 35.46 27.67 14.71
C ASP A 78 34.38 27.79 15.77
N ARG A 79 33.70 28.95 15.84
CA ARG A 79 32.56 29.15 16.75
C ARG A 79 31.44 28.15 16.48
N THR A 80 31.08 27.94 15.21
CA THR A 80 30.09 26.95 14.83
C THR A 80 30.55 25.54 15.19
N GLU A 81 31.82 25.19 14.99
CA GLU A 81 32.34 23.87 15.35
C GLU A 81 32.26 23.62 16.87
N GLU A 82 32.55 24.63 17.69
CA GLU A 82 32.37 24.58 19.14
C GLU A 82 30.91 24.38 19.55
N GLU A 83 29.98 25.14 18.94
CA GLU A 83 28.54 24.99 19.15
C GLU A 83 28.06 23.58 18.76
N MET A 84 28.49 23.06 17.61
CA MET A 84 28.15 21.72 17.14
C MET A 84 28.69 20.63 18.07
N LYS A 85 29.91 20.78 18.61
CA LYS A 85 30.48 19.87 19.63
C LYS A 85 29.67 19.92 20.93
N ALA A 86 29.16 21.09 21.34
CA ALA A 86 28.32 21.21 22.52
C ALA A 86 26.97 20.50 22.33
N ILE A 87 26.32 20.69 21.18
CA ILE A 87 25.08 20.01 20.81
C ILE A 87 25.30 18.49 20.77
N GLN A 88 26.42 18.04 20.19
CA GLN A 88 26.77 16.62 20.13
C GLN A 88 26.84 15.97 21.52
N LYS A 89 27.46 16.64 22.51
CA LYS A 89 27.51 16.12 23.89
C LYS A 89 26.13 15.91 24.49
N ILE A 90 25.17 16.79 24.16
CA ILE A 90 23.78 16.67 24.61
C ILE A 90 23.12 15.47 23.94
N GLU A 91 23.24 15.33 22.61
CA GLU A 91 22.68 14.19 21.88
C GLU A 91 23.25 12.85 22.36
N ASP A 92 24.57 12.77 22.56
CA ASP A 92 25.24 11.56 23.05
C ASP A 92 24.79 11.23 24.49
N TRP A 93 24.59 12.23 25.34
CA TRP A 93 24.03 12.05 26.67
C TRP A 93 22.59 11.52 26.62
N MET A 94 21.73 12.10 25.77
CA MET A 94 20.34 11.64 25.59
C MET A 94 20.29 10.19 25.12
N GLU A 95 21.15 9.80 24.18
CA GLU A 95 21.22 8.42 23.70
C GLU A 95 21.71 7.46 24.78
N ASN A 96 22.78 7.81 25.49
CA ASN A 96 23.29 6.99 26.60
C ASN A 96 22.23 6.79 27.68
N TYR A 97 21.58 7.88 28.11
CA TYR A 97 20.51 7.85 29.08
C TYR A 97 19.34 6.96 28.61
N SER A 98 18.96 7.04 27.33
CA SER A 98 17.93 6.18 26.76
C SER A 98 18.34 4.70 26.78
N ARG A 99 19.59 4.39 26.42
CA ARG A 99 20.13 3.01 26.46
C ARG A 99 20.13 2.45 27.88
N GLU A 100 20.59 3.22 28.86
CA GLU A 100 20.58 2.84 30.27
C GLU A 100 19.17 2.53 30.76
N ARG A 101 18.18 3.37 30.44
CA ARG A 101 16.77 3.12 30.81
C ARG A 101 16.19 1.85 30.19
N ILE A 102 16.56 1.53 28.95
CA ILE A 102 16.15 0.28 28.30
C ILE A 102 16.75 -0.91 29.04
N GLN A 103 18.03 -0.83 29.41
CA GLN A 103 18.73 -1.84 30.18
C GLN A 103 18.11 -2.03 31.58
N ASP A 104 17.84 -0.94 32.31
CA ASP A 104 17.18 -0.97 33.61
C ASP A 104 15.78 -1.61 33.52
N THR A 105 15.02 -1.22 32.51
CA THR A 105 13.69 -1.81 32.25
C THR A 105 13.79 -3.31 32.03
N ARG A 106 14.78 -3.76 31.25
CA ARG A 106 15.04 -5.20 31.03
C ARG A 106 15.42 -5.90 32.34
N GLN A 107 16.29 -5.31 33.14
CA GLN A 107 16.70 -5.87 34.43
C GLN A 107 15.53 -5.96 35.42
N PHE A 108 14.66 -4.95 35.48
CA PHE A 108 13.46 -5.01 36.33
C PHE A 108 12.50 -6.10 35.90
N LYS A 109 12.28 -6.30 34.60
CA LYS A 109 11.46 -7.41 34.09
C LYS A 109 12.02 -8.77 34.53
N LEU A 110 13.34 -8.97 34.40
CA LEU A 110 14.00 -10.21 34.82
C LEU A 110 13.85 -10.45 36.34
N LYS A 111 14.16 -9.44 37.16
CA LYS A 111 14.02 -9.52 38.63
C LYS A 111 12.58 -9.82 39.06
N ARG A 112 11.58 -9.25 38.37
CA ARG A 112 10.16 -9.54 38.65
C ARG A 112 9.81 -10.98 38.29
N ALA A 113 10.29 -11.47 37.14
CA ALA A 113 10.03 -12.84 36.72
C ALA A 113 10.58 -13.85 37.72
N GLU A 114 11.84 -13.69 38.15
CA GLU A 114 12.48 -14.52 39.18
C GLU A 114 11.72 -14.45 40.51
N TYR A 115 11.49 -13.24 41.04
CA TYR A 115 10.80 -13.05 42.30
C TYR A 115 9.39 -13.66 42.31
N TYR A 116 8.62 -13.50 41.23
CA TYR A 116 7.29 -14.09 41.15
C TYR A 116 7.31 -15.61 40.97
N ARG A 117 8.31 -16.19 40.29
CA ARG A 117 8.48 -17.65 40.22
C ARG A 117 8.78 -18.23 41.60
N GLU A 118 9.72 -17.63 42.33
CA GLU A 118 10.06 -18.05 43.69
C GLU A 118 8.83 -18.00 44.61
N ARG A 119 8.08 -16.89 44.58
CA ARG A 119 6.87 -16.75 45.39
C ARG A 119 5.74 -17.70 45.00
N ALA A 120 5.64 -18.06 43.73
CA ALA A 120 4.62 -18.98 43.24
C ALA A 120 4.88 -20.43 43.69
N LEU A 121 6.16 -20.82 43.82
CA LEU A 121 6.57 -22.11 44.38
C LEU A 121 6.28 -22.22 45.89
N GLU A 122 6.19 -21.09 46.60
CA GLU A 122 5.83 -21.04 48.02
C GLU A 122 4.32 -21.15 48.29
N LEU A 123 3.48 -21.17 47.25
CA LEU A 123 2.03 -21.28 47.42
C LEU A 123 1.60 -22.71 47.82
N ASP A 124 0.38 -22.83 48.34
CA ASP A 124 -0.27 -24.11 48.64
C ASP A 124 -1.61 -24.19 47.89
N PRO A 125 -1.74 -25.02 46.83
CA PRO A 125 -0.67 -25.84 46.23
C PRO A 125 0.40 -24.97 45.52
N PRO A 126 1.66 -25.45 45.40
CA PRO A 126 2.71 -24.77 44.63
C PRO A 126 2.30 -24.63 43.18
N VAL A 127 2.53 -23.45 42.60
CA VAL A 127 2.22 -23.21 41.18
C VAL A 127 3.48 -23.46 40.36
N ASP A 128 3.36 -24.36 39.39
CA ASP A 128 4.44 -24.71 38.47
C ASP A 128 4.92 -23.47 37.67
N PRO A 129 6.24 -23.22 37.55
CA PRO A 129 6.77 -22.08 36.83
C PRO A 129 6.36 -22.02 35.35
N GLU A 130 6.21 -23.16 34.66
CA GLU A 130 5.81 -23.18 33.25
C GLU A 130 4.33 -22.81 33.10
N LEU A 131 3.49 -23.28 34.01
CA LEU A 131 2.09 -22.86 34.10
C LEU A 131 1.97 -21.36 34.40
N LEU A 132 2.74 -20.85 35.37
CA LEU A 132 2.76 -19.43 35.72
C LEU A 132 3.17 -18.54 34.53
N GLU A 133 4.15 -18.98 33.73
CA GLU A 133 4.60 -18.25 32.54
C GLU A 133 3.56 -18.17 31.43
N ARG A 134 2.59 -19.09 31.39
CA ARG A 134 1.49 -19.07 30.42
C ARG A 134 0.41 -18.05 30.77
N MET A 135 0.22 -17.76 32.05
CA MET A 135 -0.81 -16.86 32.59
C MET A 135 -0.68 -15.41 32.09
N ALA A 136 -1.81 -14.82 31.70
CA ALA A 136 -1.87 -13.46 31.16
C ALA A 136 -1.63 -12.42 32.26
N CYS A 137 -2.12 -12.65 33.47
CA CYS A 137 -1.85 -11.79 34.63
C CYS A 137 -0.36 -11.72 34.96
N TYR A 138 0.36 -12.85 34.90
CA TYR A 138 1.80 -12.93 35.14
C TYR A 138 2.59 -12.14 34.09
N LYS A 139 2.34 -12.38 32.80
CA LYS A 139 3.00 -11.67 31.69
C LYS A 139 2.86 -10.15 31.82
N ARG A 140 1.65 -9.68 32.12
CA ARG A 140 1.37 -8.25 32.37
C ARG A 140 2.13 -7.73 33.58
N ALA A 141 2.16 -8.49 34.67
CA ALA A 141 2.85 -8.10 35.88
C ALA A 141 4.37 -8.03 35.68
N VAL A 142 4.99 -8.98 34.98
CA VAL A 142 6.44 -8.99 34.70
C VAL A 142 6.85 -7.80 33.83
N CYS A 143 5.99 -7.36 32.92
CA CYS A 143 6.28 -6.27 31.99
C CYS A 143 6.36 -4.86 32.64
N ILE A 144 5.98 -4.72 33.92
CA ILE A 144 6.06 -3.44 34.65
C ILE A 144 7.53 -3.08 34.91
N ALA A 145 7.96 -1.91 34.45
CA ALA A 145 9.33 -1.39 34.57
C ALA A 145 9.66 -0.85 35.98
N LYS A 146 9.37 -1.63 37.03
CA LYS A 146 9.66 -1.30 38.44
C LYS A 146 10.11 -2.56 39.19
N PRO A 147 11.01 -2.47 40.18
CA PRO A 147 11.43 -3.63 40.94
C PRO A 147 10.22 -4.34 41.58
N PRO A 148 10.28 -5.68 41.73
CA PRO A 148 9.23 -6.41 42.45
C PRO A 148 9.19 -5.97 43.91
N THR A 149 7.99 -5.97 44.48
CA THR A 149 7.75 -5.70 45.90
C THR A 149 6.71 -6.66 46.44
N GLU A 150 6.72 -6.88 47.74
CA GLU A 150 5.72 -7.69 48.42
C GLU A 150 4.29 -7.18 48.14
N ARG A 151 4.08 -5.86 48.10
CA ARG A 151 2.79 -5.26 47.71
C ARG A 151 2.36 -5.67 46.30
N SER A 152 3.29 -5.68 45.34
CA SER A 152 2.99 -6.07 43.97
C SER A 152 2.67 -7.55 43.83
N TRP A 153 3.26 -8.41 44.67
CA TRP A 153 2.92 -9.82 44.75
C TRP A 153 1.50 -10.03 45.31
N ARG A 154 1.16 -9.39 46.43
CA ARG A 154 -0.18 -9.46 47.03
C ARG A 154 -1.30 -9.01 46.07
N ALA A 155 -1.00 -8.07 45.16
CA ALA A 155 -1.94 -7.63 44.14
C ALA A 155 -2.06 -8.60 42.95
N LEU A 156 -1.01 -9.39 42.67
CA LEU A 156 -0.98 -10.37 41.58
C LEU A 156 -1.61 -11.70 42.01
N LEU A 157 -1.33 -12.15 43.23
CA LEU A 157 -1.80 -13.43 43.78
C LEU A 157 -3.28 -13.74 43.55
N PRO A 158 -4.26 -12.85 43.85
CA PRO A 158 -5.66 -13.16 43.61
C PRO A 158 -5.98 -13.40 42.13
N LYS A 159 -5.24 -12.76 41.21
CA LYS A 159 -5.42 -12.93 39.76
C LYS A 159 -4.85 -14.26 39.26
N ILE A 160 -3.72 -14.68 39.83
CA ILE A 160 -3.13 -16.01 39.57
C ILE A 160 -4.13 -17.10 39.97
N ARG A 161 -4.72 -16.99 41.17
CA ARG A 161 -5.72 -17.97 41.64
C ARG A 161 -6.95 -18.04 40.74
N GLN A 162 -7.46 -16.89 40.29
CA GLN A 162 -8.58 -16.83 39.36
C GLN A 162 -8.26 -17.48 38.01
N GLU A 163 -7.08 -17.22 37.43
CA GLU A 163 -6.68 -17.85 36.17
C GLU A 163 -6.45 -19.37 36.33
N LEU A 164 -5.98 -19.84 37.48
CA LEU A 164 -5.87 -21.28 37.79
C LEU A 164 -7.24 -21.98 37.84
N GLU A 165 -8.22 -21.37 38.50
CA GLU A 165 -9.60 -21.90 38.55
C GLU A 165 -10.21 -21.97 37.14
N GLN A 166 -9.91 -20.99 36.29
CA GLN A 166 -10.35 -20.97 34.90
C GLN A 166 -9.68 -22.06 34.05
N ASP A 167 -8.38 -22.28 34.22
CA ASP A 167 -7.61 -23.30 33.48
C ASP A 167 -8.11 -24.71 33.82
N GLN A 168 -8.42 -24.98 35.09
CA GLN A 168 -9.02 -26.24 35.53
C GLN A 168 -10.42 -26.46 34.93
N ALA A 169 -11.26 -25.42 34.90
CA ALA A 169 -12.58 -25.49 34.26
C ALA A 169 -12.50 -25.60 32.72
N GLN A 170 -11.40 -25.16 32.12
CA GLN A 170 -11.12 -25.33 30.68
C GLN A 170 -10.64 -26.74 30.36
N GLU A 171 -9.81 -27.37 31.20
CA GLU A 171 -9.41 -28.78 31.04
C GLU A 171 -10.61 -29.73 31.03
N GLU A 172 -11.63 -29.48 31.86
CA GLU A 172 -12.87 -30.25 31.86
C GLU A 172 -13.68 -30.10 30.55
N ASN A 173 -13.55 -28.97 29.86
CA ASN A 173 -14.17 -28.72 28.54
C ASN A 173 -13.30 -29.15 27.34
N ALA A 174 -12.00 -29.44 27.58
CA ALA A 174 -11.03 -29.68 26.51
C ALA A 174 -11.30 -30.96 25.70
N GLU A 175 -11.93 -31.97 26.28
CA GLU A 175 -12.33 -33.20 25.54
C GLU A 175 -13.46 -32.91 24.55
N SER A 176 -14.44 -32.08 24.93
CA SER A 176 -15.51 -31.64 24.03
C SER A 176 -14.96 -30.74 22.92
N GLU A 177 -14.01 -29.86 23.24
CA GLU A 177 -13.34 -29.01 22.24
C GLU A 177 -12.47 -29.81 21.27
N ARG A 178 -11.75 -30.83 21.77
CA ARG A 178 -10.98 -31.76 20.92
C ARG A 178 -11.86 -32.50 19.91
N ARG A 179 -12.99 -33.05 20.35
CA ARG A 179 -13.95 -33.72 19.44
C ARG A 179 -14.51 -32.77 18.39
N ARG A 180 -14.87 -31.54 18.78
CA ARG A 180 -15.35 -30.50 17.83
C ARG A 180 -14.26 -30.12 16.82
N SER A 181 -13.03 -29.97 17.29
CA SER A 181 -11.87 -29.73 16.44
C SER A 181 -11.62 -30.84 15.44
N GLU A 182 -11.59 -32.09 15.87
CA GLU A 182 -11.36 -33.25 15.00
C GLU A 182 -12.46 -33.37 13.93
N ALA A 183 -13.73 -33.20 14.33
CA ALA A 183 -14.85 -33.17 13.39
C ALA A 183 -14.71 -32.04 12.35
N TYR A 184 -14.30 -30.85 12.77
CA TYR A 184 -14.05 -29.73 11.86
C TYR A 184 -12.91 -30.02 10.89
N LEU A 185 -11.78 -30.56 11.36
CA LEU A 185 -10.64 -30.90 10.51
C LEU A 185 -10.99 -31.96 9.48
N GLN A 186 -11.79 -32.97 9.85
CA GLN A 186 -12.29 -33.97 8.90
C GLN A 186 -13.19 -33.33 7.83
N LYS A 187 -14.11 -32.43 8.23
CA LYS A 187 -14.98 -31.69 7.30
C LYS A 187 -14.17 -30.81 6.36
N MET A 188 -13.14 -30.14 6.87
CA MET A 188 -12.23 -29.31 6.09
C MET A 188 -11.44 -30.14 5.08
N GLN A 189 -10.90 -31.30 5.50
CA GLN A 189 -10.14 -32.18 4.62
C GLN A 189 -10.98 -32.65 3.42
N ARG A 190 -12.22 -33.13 3.67
CA ARG A 190 -13.14 -33.56 2.59
C ARG A 190 -13.40 -32.48 1.55
N ARG A 191 -13.41 -31.21 1.97
CA ARG A 191 -13.68 -30.06 1.09
C ARG A 191 -12.45 -29.56 0.35
N LEU A 192 -11.26 -29.71 0.92
CA LEU A 192 -10.02 -29.41 0.21
C LEU A 192 -9.84 -30.29 -1.03
N ASP A 193 -10.37 -31.52 -0.98
CA ASP A 193 -10.27 -32.47 -2.09
C ASP A 193 -11.30 -32.20 -3.21
N GLY A 194 -12.24 -31.26 -3.02
CA GLY A 194 -13.25 -30.89 -4.03
C GLY A 194 -14.30 -31.96 -4.34
N ASP A 195 -14.31 -33.07 -3.60
CA ASP A 195 -15.08 -34.26 -3.97
C ASP A 195 -16.53 -34.26 -3.44
N THR A 196 -16.96 -33.17 -2.81
CA THR A 196 -18.34 -33.09 -2.31
C THR A 196 -19.34 -32.86 -3.46
N PRO A 197 -20.53 -33.50 -3.43
CA PRO A 197 -21.59 -33.25 -4.42
C PRO A 197 -21.95 -31.77 -4.55
N GLU A 198 -21.87 -31.04 -3.44
CA GLU A 198 -22.15 -29.61 -3.36
C GLU A 198 -21.11 -28.79 -4.13
N GLN A 199 -19.81 -29.10 -3.98
CA GLN A 199 -18.74 -28.42 -4.73
C GLN A 199 -18.83 -28.68 -6.23
N LYS A 200 -19.16 -29.91 -6.64
CA LYS A 200 -19.37 -30.24 -8.07
C LYS A 200 -20.52 -29.42 -8.67
N LEU A 201 -21.63 -29.28 -7.96
CA LEU A 201 -22.73 -28.42 -8.40
C LEU A 201 -22.31 -26.94 -8.43
N VAL A 202 -21.56 -26.47 -7.44
CA VAL A 202 -21.04 -25.10 -7.42
C VAL A 202 -20.10 -24.85 -8.62
N ASP A 203 -19.29 -25.82 -9.01
CA ASP A 203 -18.42 -25.73 -10.20
C ASP A 203 -19.22 -25.64 -11.50
N GLU A 204 -20.25 -26.49 -11.67
CA GLU A 204 -21.16 -26.43 -12.83
C GLU A 204 -21.85 -25.05 -12.93
N LEU A 205 -22.32 -24.52 -11.80
CA LEU A 205 -22.96 -23.20 -11.75
C LEU A 205 -21.97 -22.07 -11.98
N ALA A 206 -20.73 -22.22 -11.54
CA ALA A 206 -19.68 -21.24 -11.78
C ALA A 206 -19.37 -21.11 -13.27
N ASP A 207 -19.24 -22.24 -13.98
CA ASP A 207 -19.00 -22.24 -15.43
C ASP A 207 -20.15 -21.52 -16.18
N GLU A 208 -21.41 -21.85 -15.84
CA GLU A 208 -22.60 -21.22 -16.44
C GLU A 208 -22.65 -19.70 -16.15
N VAL A 209 -22.35 -19.30 -14.91
CA VAL A 209 -22.37 -17.87 -14.52
C VAL A 209 -21.23 -17.08 -15.14
N ILE A 210 -20.05 -17.69 -15.31
CA ILE A 210 -18.90 -17.06 -15.97
C ILE A 210 -19.24 -16.78 -17.44
N GLU A 211 -19.75 -17.78 -18.17
CA GLU A 211 -20.16 -17.62 -19.57
C GLU A 211 -21.24 -16.53 -19.71
N GLU A 212 -22.23 -16.51 -18.80
CA GLU A 212 -23.23 -15.45 -18.77
C GLU A 212 -22.62 -14.05 -18.58
N LEU A 213 -21.67 -13.89 -17.65
CA LEU A 213 -21.07 -12.59 -17.35
C LEU A 213 -20.15 -12.11 -18.49
N GLU A 214 -19.43 -13.03 -19.14
CA GLU A 214 -18.57 -12.74 -20.30
C GLU A 214 -19.39 -12.35 -21.54
N SER A 215 -20.61 -12.89 -21.68
CA SER A 215 -21.50 -12.60 -22.81
C SER A 215 -22.28 -11.27 -22.71
N LEU A 216 -22.14 -10.52 -21.60
CA LEU A 216 -22.86 -9.27 -21.41
C LEU A 216 -22.33 -8.15 -22.31
N ASP A 217 -23.26 -7.32 -22.82
CA ASP A 217 -22.94 -6.09 -23.57
C ASP A 217 -23.60 -4.87 -22.87
N PRO A 218 -22.83 -3.96 -22.27
CA PRO A 218 -21.37 -3.97 -22.18
C PRO A 218 -20.83 -5.05 -21.22
N PRO A 219 -19.56 -5.48 -21.39
CA PRO A 219 -18.93 -6.45 -20.51
C PRO A 219 -18.80 -5.91 -19.08
N VAL A 220 -18.84 -6.83 -18.11
CA VAL A 220 -18.67 -6.51 -16.70
C VAL A 220 -17.25 -6.05 -16.43
N ALA A 221 -17.09 -4.98 -15.64
CA ALA A 221 -15.77 -4.54 -15.21
C ALA A 221 -15.05 -5.63 -14.41
N CYS A 222 -13.76 -5.86 -14.67
CA CYS A 222 -12.97 -6.91 -14.03
C CYS A 222 -12.98 -6.83 -12.50
N GLU A 223 -13.04 -5.61 -11.93
CA GLU A 223 -13.13 -5.37 -10.48
C GLU A 223 -14.41 -5.90 -9.82
N ASP A 224 -15.47 -6.06 -10.62
CA ASP A 224 -16.81 -6.43 -10.14
C ASP A 224 -17.16 -7.88 -10.46
N PHE A 225 -16.51 -8.42 -11.48
CA PHE A 225 -16.73 -9.78 -12.00
C PHE A 225 -16.77 -10.80 -10.87
N GLY A 226 -15.80 -10.72 -9.96
CA GLY A 226 -15.69 -11.63 -8.83
C GLY A 226 -16.89 -11.61 -7.88
N LEU A 227 -17.38 -10.43 -7.52
CA LEU A 227 -18.50 -10.26 -6.60
C LEU A 227 -19.83 -10.65 -7.24
N LEU A 228 -20.02 -10.27 -8.50
CA LEU A 228 -21.20 -10.62 -9.28
C LEU A 228 -21.29 -12.14 -9.53
N ALA A 229 -20.17 -12.78 -9.88
CA ALA A 229 -20.11 -14.23 -10.07
C ALA A 229 -20.51 -14.97 -8.78
N LEU A 230 -19.88 -14.64 -7.65
CA LEU A 230 -20.21 -15.25 -6.36
C LEU A 230 -21.70 -15.06 -5.98
N GLY A 231 -22.24 -13.86 -6.13
CA GLY A 231 -23.65 -13.59 -5.86
C GLY A 231 -24.61 -14.38 -6.75
N ARG A 232 -24.31 -14.48 -8.05
CA ARG A 232 -25.12 -15.24 -9.02
C ARG A 232 -25.05 -16.75 -8.81
N ILE A 233 -23.85 -17.30 -8.59
CA ILE A 233 -23.67 -18.73 -8.29
C ILE A 233 -24.53 -19.13 -7.09
N ARG A 234 -24.44 -18.36 -5.99
CA ARG A 234 -25.25 -18.59 -4.80
C ARG A 234 -26.74 -18.50 -5.12
N SER A 235 -27.16 -17.46 -5.83
CA SER A 235 -28.57 -17.26 -6.18
C SER A 235 -29.13 -18.42 -7.01
N LYS A 236 -28.39 -18.88 -8.03
CA LYS A 236 -28.76 -20.05 -8.83
C LYS A 236 -28.81 -21.32 -8.00
N TYR A 237 -27.82 -21.54 -7.13
CA TYR A 237 -27.79 -22.70 -6.23
C TYR A 237 -29.09 -22.81 -5.40
N TYR A 238 -29.52 -21.71 -4.77
CA TYR A 238 -30.75 -21.71 -3.97
C TYR A 238 -32.04 -21.70 -4.81
N ALA A 239 -31.98 -21.30 -6.08
CA ALA A 239 -33.12 -21.37 -7.02
C ALA A 239 -33.34 -22.80 -7.56
N ILE A 240 -32.27 -23.60 -7.67
CA ILE A 240 -32.33 -25.02 -7.99
C ILE A 240 -32.86 -25.73 -6.75
N ASN A 241 -34.19 -25.74 -6.61
CA ASN A 241 -34.91 -26.36 -5.51
C ASN A 241 -34.74 -27.89 -5.57
N ARG A 242 -33.55 -28.38 -5.20
CA ARG A 242 -33.23 -29.79 -5.10
C ARG A 242 -33.06 -30.17 -3.64
N GLU A 243 -33.66 -31.30 -3.31
CA GLU A 243 -33.47 -32.07 -2.09
C GLU A 243 -32.05 -32.64 -2.00
N LEU A 244 -31.02 -31.81 -2.20
CA LEU A 244 -29.64 -32.21 -1.95
C LEU A 244 -29.46 -32.24 -0.43
N ARG A 245 -29.30 -33.46 0.08
CA ARG A 245 -29.00 -33.77 1.48
C ARG A 245 -27.48 -33.99 1.61
N PRO A 246 -26.76 -33.10 2.29
CA PRO A 246 -25.41 -33.36 2.76
C PRO A 246 -25.46 -33.96 4.17
N ASP A 247 -24.46 -34.81 4.43
CA ASP A 247 -23.98 -35.18 5.76
C ASP A 247 -25.06 -35.21 6.85
N GLY A 248 -25.95 -36.20 6.70
CA GLY A 248 -26.93 -36.70 7.67
C GLY A 248 -27.14 -35.89 8.95
N ASP A 249 -28.04 -34.92 8.89
CA ASP A 249 -29.12 -34.72 9.87
C ASP A 249 -30.09 -33.65 9.30
N ASP A 250 -31.33 -34.08 9.07
CA ASP A 250 -32.59 -33.31 9.04
C ASP A 250 -32.85 -32.13 8.06
N GLY A 251 -31.94 -31.68 7.18
CA GLY A 251 -32.24 -30.48 6.36
C GLY A 251 -31.39 -30.22 5.10
N LYS A 252 -31.92 -29.37 4.20
CA LYS A 252 -31.26 -28.90 2.96
C LYS A 252 -29.88 -28.32 3.25
N TYR A 253 -28.89 -28.62 2.40
CA TYR A 253 -27.57 -27.98 2.53
C TYR A 253 -27.67 -26.46 2.50
N ARG A 254 -26.81 -25.82 3.28
CA ARG A 254 -26.53 -24.39 3.15
C ARG A 254 -25.10 -24.25 2.66
N LEU A 255 -24.92 -23.51 1.59
CA LEU A 255 -23.59 -23.20 1.07
C LEU A 255 -22.73 -22.60 2.19
N LEU A 256 -21.49 -23.03 2.27
CA LEU A 256 -20.51 -22.56 3.25
C LEU A 256 -19.50 -21.64 2.56
N LEU A 257 -18.78 -20.83 3.33
CA LEU A 257 -17.67 -20.02 2.78
C LEU A 257 -16.54 -20.87 2.19
N ALA A 258 -16.43 -22.15 2.58
CA ALA A 258 -15.56 -23.11 1.90
C ALA A 258 -15.95 -23.33 0.43
N ASP A 259 -17.26 -23.36 0.10
CA ASP A 259 -17.74 -23.49 -1.28
C ASP A 259 -17.46 -22.20 -2.07
N ALA A 260 -17.67 -21.03 -1.44
CA ALA A 260 -17.33 -19.74 -2.04
C ALA A 260 -15.81 -19.66 -2.34
N LYS A 261 -14.99 -20.13 -1.40
CA LYS A 261 -13.52 -20.20 -1.55
C LYS A 261 -13.15 -21.12 -2.72
N TRP A 262 -13.80 -22.28 -2.83
CA TRP A 262 -13.58 -23.22 -3.93
C TRP A 262 -13.89 -22.58 -5.28
N ALA A 263 -15.11 -22.06 -5.46
CA ALA A 263 -15.54 -21.37 -6.69
C ALA A 263 -14.60 -20.20 -7.05
N TRP A 264 -14.14 -19.45 -6.04
CA TRP A 264 -13.21 -18.35 -6.23
C TRP A 264 -11.90 -18.81 -6.85
N TYR A 265 -11.24 -19.83 -6.28
CA TYR A 265 -9.91 -20.23 -6.70
C TYR A 265 -9.90 -21.11 -7.95
N GLU A 266 -10.88 -22.01 -8.10
CA GLU A 266 -10.90 -22.99 -9.19
C GLU A 266 -11.51 -22.43 -10.47
N LYS A 267 -12.45 -21.47 -10.37
CA LYS A 267 -13.24 -21.00 -11.53
C LYS A 267 -13.10 -19.51 -11.77
N ILE A 268 -13.46 -18.69 -10.78
CA ILE A 268 -13.59 -17.24 -10.96
C ILE A 268 -12.23 -16.56 -11.13
N CYS A 269 -11.24 -16.87 -10.30
CA CYS A 269 -9.90 -16.27 -10.37
C CYS A 269 -9.18 -16.59 -11.70
N PRO A 270 -9.22 -17.83 -12.22
CA PRO A 270 -8.76 -18.13 -13.58
C PRO A 270 -9.47 -17.32 -14.67
N ALA A 271 -10.81 -17.20 -14.62
CA ALA A 271 -11.57 -16.41 -15.60
C ALA A 271 -11.15 -14.93 -15.59
N ILE A 272 -11.04 -14.32 -14.40
CA ILE A 272 -10.52 -12.94 -14.25
C ILE A 272 -9.10 -12.81 -14.82
N SER A 273 -8.27 -13.85 -14.68
CA SER A 273 -6.91 -13.84 -15.23
C SER A 273 -6.91 -13.82 -16.76
N GLY A 274 -7.85 -14.51 -17.40
CA GLY A 274 -8.01 -14.47 -18.86
C GLY A 274 -8.53 -13.13 -19.37
N LEU A 275 -9.28 -12.38 -18.55
CA LEU A 275 -9.82 -11.06 -18.89
C LEU A 275 -8.81 -9.93 -18.68
N ASP A 276 -7.93 -10.06 -17.68
CA ASP A 276 -6.96 -9.02 -17.31
C ASP A 276 -5.64 -9.62 -16.80
N ASP A 277 -4.67 -9.71 -17.72
CA ASP A 277 -3.30 -10.15 -17.43
C ASP A 277 -2.52 -9.11 -16.59
N SER A 278 -2.96 -7.86 -16.58
CA SER A 278 -2.18 -6.72 -16.09
C SER A 278 -2.54 -6.32 -14.66
N ASN A 279 -3.79 -6.51 -14.25
CA ASN A 279 -4.31 -5.90 -13.04
C ASN A 279 -4.52 -6.91 -11.92
N SER A 280 -3.57 -6.94 -10.97
CA SER A 280 -3.72 -7.74 -9.76
C SER A 280 -4.89 -7.29 -8.86
N GLU A 281 -5.41 -6.07 -9.06
CA GLU A 281 -6.42 -5.47 -8.19
C GLU A 281 -7.82 -6.06 -8.35
N SER A 282 -8.17 -6.58 -9.54
CA SER A 282 -9.45 -7.25 -9.81
C SER A 282 -9.67 -8.52 -8.96
N ARG A 283 -8.58 -9.05 -8.36
CA ARG A 283 -8.57 -10.22 -7.48
C ARG A 283 -8.47 -9.84 -6.00
N LEU A 284 -8.58 -8.56 -5.69
CA LEU A 284 -8.47 -8.03 -4.34
C LEU A 284 -9.73 -7.26 -3.94
N PHE A 285 -10.02 -7.28 -2.64
CA PHE A 285 -11.25 -6.74 -2.07
C PHE A 285 -10.98 -5.72 -0.97
N LYS A 286 -11.85 -4.72 -0.90
CA LYS A 286 -11.96 -3.79 0.22
C LYS A 286 -12.84 -4.37 1.33
N CYS A 287 -12.50 -4.00 2.57
CA CYS A 287 -13.25 -4.38 3.77
C CYS A 287 -14.37 -3.38 4.06
N PRO A 288 -15.65 -3.81 4.10
CA PRO A 288 -16.78 -2.94 4.42
C PRO A 288 -16.80 -2.45 5.87
N GLY A 289 -16.07 -3.13 6.78
CA GLY A 289 -15.94 -2.71 8.18
C GLY A 289 -14.82 -1.68 8.42
N CYS A 290 -13.87 -1.53 7.49
CA CYS A 290 -12.73 -0.63 7.67
C CYS A 290 -13.09 0.80 7.27
N VAL A 291 -13.00 1.76 8.20
CA VAL A 291 -13.24 3.19 7.92
C VAL A 291 -11.93 3.99 7.79
N GLY A 292 -12.00 5.15 7.12
CA GLY A 292 -10.89 6.09 6.98
C GLY A 292 -9.73 5.54 6.13
N THR A 293 -8.48 5.78 6.53
CA THR A 293 -7.30 5.35 5.74
C THR A 293 -7.18 3.83 5.59
N ARG A 294 -7.81 3.04 6.48
CA ARG A 294 -7.80 1.58 6.40
C ARG A 294 -8.75 1.02 5.33
N SER A 295 -9.76 1.79 4.90
CA SER A 295 -10.74 1.37 3.88
C SER A 295 -10.12 1.19 2.50
N ARG A 296 -8.99 1.88 2.23
CA ARG A 296 -8.26 1.83 0.96
C ARG A 296 -7.45 0.55 0.77
N ARG A 297 -7.27 -0.26 1.82
CA ARG A 297 -6.47 -1.48 1.72
C ARG A 297 -7.24 -2.59 1.02
N LEU A 298 -6.70 -3.03 -0.11
CA LEU A 298 -7.13 -4.20 -0.85
C LEU A 298 -6.48 -5.48 -0.29
N ARG A 299 -7.22 -6.60 -0.30
CA ARG A 299 -6.78 -7.90 0.22
C ARG A 299 -7.23 -9.02 -0.71
N SER A 300 -6.40 -10.06 -0.86
CA SER A 300 -6.85 -11.29 -1.52
C SER A 300 -7.99 -11.93 -0.73
N PHE A 301 -8.80 -12.76 -1.38
CA PHE A 301 -9.96 -13.44 -0.79
C PHE A 301 -9.68 -14.03 0.60
N GLU A 302 -8.64 -14.86 0.74
CA GLU A 302 -8.31 -15.48 2.03
C GLU A 302 -7.83 -14.48 3.09
N ARG A 303 -6.92 -13.56 2.72
CA ARG A 303 -6.43 -12.53 3.65
C ARG A 303 -7.55 -11.59 4.09
N HIS A 304 -8.55 -11.42 3.24
CA HIS A 304 -9.71 -10.60 3.52
C HIS A 304 -10.57 -11.18 4.65
N PHE A 305 -10.94 -12.45 4.55
CA PHE A 305 -11.73 -13.12 5.59
C PHE A 305 -10.95 -13.28 6.91
N LEU A 306 -9.63 -13.53 6.85
CA LEU A 306 -8.79 -13.51 8.05
C LEU A 306 -8.82 -12.14 8.73
N HIS A 307 -8.71 -11.06 7.95
CA HIS A 307 -8.81 -9.69 8.46
C HIS A 307 -10.18 -9.39 9.09
N LEU A 308 -11.28 -9.79 8.44
CA LEU A 308 -12.63 -9.62 8.97
C LEU A 308 -12.78 -10.29 10.34
N ARG A 309 -12.33 -11.54 10.46
CA ARG A 309 -12.38 -12.31 11.71
C ARG A 309 -11.57 -11.64 12.83
N GLU A 310 -10.34 -11.21 12.53
CA GLU A 310 -9.41 -10.67 13.52
C GLU A 310 -9.77 -9.25 13.96
N VAL A 311 -10.18 -8.40 13.03
CA VAL A 311 -10.38 -6.97 13.29
C VAL A 311 -11.84 -6.63 13.56
N HIS A 312 -12.78 -7.24 12.84
CA HIS A 312 -14.18 -6.83 12.85
C HIS A 312 -15.08 -7.77 13.65
N ALA A 313 -15.00 -9.08 13.44
CA ALA A 313 -15.87 -10.06 14.11
C ALA A 313 -15.74 -10.10 15.63
N SER A 314 -14.64 -9.57 16.18
CA SER A 314 -14.45 -9.43 17.63
C SER A 314 -15.04 -8.15 18.22
N ASN A 315 -15.28 -7.12 17.40
CA ASN A 315 -15.57 -5.76 17.87
C ASN A 315 -16.92 -5.22 17.37
N HIS A 316 -17.47 -5.78 16.29
CA HIS A 316 -18.68 -5.29 15.63
C HIS A 316 -19.72 -6.40 15.55
N GLU A 317 -20.98 -6.10 15.89
CA GLU A 317 -22.07 -7.08 15.92
C GLU A 317 -22.34 -7.67 14.54
N ASP A 318 -22.36 -6.80 13.53
CA ASP A 318 -22.49 -7.07 12.10
C ASP A 318 -21.63 -8.23 11.61
N PHE A 319 -20.41 -8.38 12.14
CA PHE A 319 -19.43 -9.37 11.69
C PHE A 319 -19.34 -10.60 12.61
N LYS A 320 -20.11 -10.67 13.69
CA LYS A 320 -20.03 -11.77 14.67
C LYS A 320 -20.28 -13.14 14.05
N SER A 321 -21.09 -13.23 13.01
CA SER A 321 -21.38 -14.48 12.29
C SER A 321 -20.12 -15.14 11.68
N LEU A 322 -19.08 -14.35 11.38
CA LEU A 322 -17.81 -14.83 10.83
C LEU A 322 -16.86 -15.44 11.89
N ARG A 323 -17.24 -15.40 13.18
CA ARG A 323 -16.46 -15.97 14.29
C ARG A 323 -17.21 -17.14 14.92
N LYS A 324 -16.55 -18.28 15.02
CA LYS A 324 -17.01 -19.44 15.81
C LYS A 324 -16.07 -19.62 17.00
N VAL A 325 -16.62 -20.00 18.15
CA VAL A 325 -15.85 -20.22 19.38
C VAL A 325 -15.55 -21.72 19.51
N GLY A 326 -14.32 -22.08 19.92
CA GLY A 326 -13.99 -23.45 20.32
C GLY A 326 -13.24 -24.31 19.29
N LEU A 327 -12.46 -23.70 18.38
CA LEU A 327 -11.57 -24.43 17.46
C LEU A 327 -10.09 -24.10 17.74
N PRO A 328 -9.14 -25.00 17.41
CA PRO A 328 -7.81 -25.07 18.04
C PRO A 328 -6.87 -23.93 17.70
N ASP A 329 -7.10 -23.26 16.58
CA ASP A 329 -6.14 -22.31 16.04
C ASP A 329 -6.77 -20.93 15.83
N ILE A 330 -6.24 -19.98 16.61
CA ILE A 330 -6.58 -18.57 16.51
C ILE A 330 -6.19 -17.97 15.16
N HIS A 331 -5.45 -18.67 14.30
CA HIS A 331 -4.94 -18.18 13.01
C HIS A 331 -5.67 -18.74 11.78
N THR A 332 -6.59 -19.70 11.92
CA THR A 332 -7.34 -20.27 10.79
C THR A 332 -8.79 -19.82 10.73
N PHE A 333 -9.23 -19.34 9.57
CA PHE A 333 -10.62 -18.95 9.35
C PHE A 333 -11.54 -20.19 9.30
N HIS A 334 -12.75 -20.06 9.83
CA HIS A 334 -13.73 -21.17 9.97
C HIS A 334 -14.49 -21.44 8.66
N TRP A 335 -13.78 -21.71 7.57
CA TRP A 335 -14.34 -21.86 6.22
C TRP A 335 -15.51 -22.85 6.17
N CYS A 336 -15.43 -23.94 6.94
CA CYS A 336 -16.41 -25.03 6.89
C CYS A 336 -17.57 -24.88 7.89
N ASP A 337 -17.62 -23.81 8.68
CA ASP A 337 -18.67 -23.61 9.71
C ASP A 337 -19.44 -22.29 9.55
N VAL A 338 -19.03 -21.46 8.60
CA VAL A 338 -19.67 -20.19 8.29
C VAL A 338 -20.43 -20.33 6.99
N GLU A 339 -21.72 -20.04 7.04
CA GLU A 339 -22.61 -20.02 5.87
C GLU A 339 -22.14 -18.96 4.87
N TRP A 340 -22.30 -19.24 3.57
CA TRP A 340 -22.10 -18.29 2.49
C TRP A 340 -23.24 -17.25 2.53
N PRO A 341 -22.95 -16.00 2.97
CA PRO A 341 -23.99 -14.98 3.15
C PRO A 341 -24.61 -14.56 1.82
N ILE A 342 -25.82 -13.98 1.85
CA ILE A 342 -26.46 -13.39 0.66
C ILE A 342 -25.57 -12.26 0.13
N ASN A 343 -25.18 -11.36 1.01
CA ASN A 343 -24.26 -10.28 0.73
C ASN A 343 -22.87 -10.62 1.23
N MET A 344 -21.91 -10.80 0.32
CA MET A 344 -20.54 -11.07 0.69
C MET A 344 -19.93 -9.86 1.43
N PRO A 345 -19.17 -10.05 2.52
CA PRO A 345 -18.53 -8.96 3.25
C PRO A 345 -17.31 -8.39 2.49
N MET A 346 -17.42 -8.17 1.19
CA MET A 346 -16.35 -7.80 0.26
C MET A 346 -16.85 -6.68 -0.64
N LEU A 347 -16.02 -5.66 -0.82
CA LEU A 347 -16.30 -4.53 -1.69
C LEU A 347 -15.28 -4.48 -2.82
N ALA A 348 -15.70 -4.08 -4.01
CA ALA A 348 -14.80 -3.81 -5.13
C ALA A 348 -13.95 -2.56 -4.86
N ALA A 349 -12.89 -2.35 -5.65
CA ALA A 349 -11.96 -1.24 -5.44
C ALA A 349 -12.62 0.13 -5.62
N HIS A 350 -13.63 0.26 -6.48
CA HIS A 350 -14.38 1.50 -6.67
C HIS A 350 -15.40 1.80 -5.55
N GLN A 351 -15.77 0.81 -4.73
CA GLN A 351 -16.80 0.96 -3.70
C GLN A 351 -16.26 1.60 -2.41
N GLU A 352 -17.16 2.29 -1.69
CA GLU A 352 -16.86 2.91 -0.41
C GLU A 352 -17.26 2.02 0.77
N SER A 353 -16.42 2.00 1.79
CA SER A 353 -16.68 1.26 3.02
C SER A 353 -17.57 2.08 3.95
N THR A 354 -18.67 1.48 4.41
CA THR A 354 -19.65 2.11 5.30
C THR A 354 -19.34 1.92 6.79
N GLY A 355 -18.39 1.04 7.12
CA GLY A 355 -18.14 0.58 8.49
C GLY A 355 -19.13 -0.49 8.98
N HIS A 356 -20.09 -0.87 8.15
CA HIS A 356 -21.18 -1.78 8.46
C HIS A 356 -21.30 -2.87 7.38
N TRP A 357 -21.86 -4.02 7.77
CA TRP A 357 -22.16 -5.09 6.84
C TRP A 357 -23.40 -5.84 7.32
N ASP A 358 -24.34 -6.06 6.41
CA ASP A 358 -25.51 -6.90 6.65
C ASP A 358 -25.40 -8.15 5.77
N PRO A 359 -25.26 -9.36 6.34
CA PRO A 359 -25.16 -10.62 5.59
C PRO A 359 -26.41 -10.96 4.77
N GLU A 360 -27.56 -10.39 5.13
CA GLU A 360 -28.87 -10.66 4.50
C GLU A 360 -29.29 -9.55 3.53
N ASP A 361 -28.44 -8.57 3.27
CA ASP A 361 -28.74 -7.49 2.33
C ASP A 361 -28.96 -8.03 0.91
N VAL A 362 -30.16 -7.80 0.39
CA VAL A 362 -30.57 -8.18 -0.98
C VAL A 362 -30.54 -6.99 -1.94
N SER A 363 -30.02 -5.85 -1.50
CA SER A 363 -29.90 -4.66 -2.34
C SER A 363 -29.11 -4.98 -3.61
N PRO A 364 -29.56 -4.49 -4.78
CA PRO A 364 -28.87 -4.76 -6.02
C PRO A 364 -27.43 -4.22 -5.96
N TYR A 365 -26.49 -5.07 -6.37
CA TYR A 365 -25.09 -4.66 -6.51
C TYR A 365 -25.00 -3.52 -7.54
N ASN A 366 -24.31 -2.44 -7.18
CA ASN A 366 -24.05 -1.32 -8.07
C ASN A 366 -22.68 -1.52 -8.73
N PRO A 367 -22.61 -2.02 -9.98
CA PRO A 367 -21.34 -2.20 -10.66
C PRO A 367 -20.70 -0.85 -11.00
N ALA A 368 -19.38 -0.84 -11.09
CA ALA A 368 -18.67 0.22 -11.76
C ALA A 368 -19.26 0.38 -13.17
N SER A 369 -19.40 1.63 -13.61
CA SER A 369 -19.53 1.87 -15.04
C SER A 369 -18.35 1.17 -15.71
N PRO A 370 -18.58 0.36 -16.76
CA PRO A 370 -17.48 -0.21 -17.53
C PRO A 370 -16.53 0.93 -17.82
N ALA A 371 -15.30 0.84 -17.31
CA ALA A 371 -14.30 1.83 -17.66
C ALA A 371 -14.29 1.84 -19.18
N ALA A 372 -14.45 3.01 -19.81
CA ALA A 372 -14.31 3.08 -21.25
C ALA A 372 -12.98 2.40 -21.58
N LEU A 373 -13.05 1.23 -22.23
CA LEU A 373 -11.88 0.39 -22.56
C LEU A 373 -10.90 1.15 -23.47
N PHE A 374 -11.33 2.28 -23.99
CA PHE A 374 -10.54 3.21 -24.77
C PHE A 374 -9.76 4.14 -23.83
N SER A 375 -8.44 3.99 -23.84
CA SER A 375 -7.57 5.05 -23.34
C SER A 375 -7.89 6.31 -24.14
N LEU A 376 -8.02 7.46 -23.46
CA LEU A 376 -8.22 8.74 -24.16
C LEU A 376 -7.09 9.04 -25.17
N PHE A 377 -5.97 8.34 -25.02
CA PHE A 377 -4.78 8.44 -25.84
C PHE A 377 -4.71 7.43 -26.99
N ASP A 378 -5.61 6.45 -27.02
CA ASP A 378 -5.71 5.53 -28.14
C ASP A 378 -6.02 6.31 -29.42
N ASP A 379 -5.41 5.89 -30.53
CA ASP A 379 -5.50 6.49 -31.85
C ASP A 379 -5.10 7.98 -31.96
N ARG A 380 -4.39 8.52 -30.96
CA ARG A 380 -3.76 9.84 -31.04
C ARG A 380 -2.33 9.75 -31.55
N ALA A 381 -1.89 10.80 -32.21
CA ALA A 381 -0.51 10.99 -32.66
C ALA A 381 0.02 12.29 -32.04
N ALA A 382 1.31 12.38 -31.73
CA ALA A 382 1.89 13.65 -31.32
C ALA A 382 1.86 14.64 -32.49
N SER A 383 1.56 15.90 -32.18
CA SER A 383 1.64 16.98 -33.15
C SER A 383 3.08 17.20 -33.62
N THR A 384 3.21 17.58 -34.90
CA THR A 384 4.49 17.98 -35.51
C THR A 384 5.00 19.32 -34.96
N ASP A 385 4.15 20.10 -34.29
CA ASP A 385 4.55 21.35 -33.65
C ASP A 385 5.50 21.12 -32.47
N GLY A 386 6.34 22.10 -32.17
CA GLY A 386 7.21 22.10 -30.99
C GLY A 386 8.65 21.64 -31.26
N PRO A 387 9.37 21.20 -30.21
CA PRO A 387 10.77 20.78 -30.31
C PRO A 387 10.99 19.54 -31.21
N PRO A 388 12.23 19.23 -31.63
CA PRO A 388 12.58 17.98 -32.31
C PRO A 388 12.13 16.74 -31.53
N SER A 389 11.71 15.69 -32.22
CA SER A 389 11.18 14.43 -31.64
C SER A 389 12.17 13.72 -30.72
N ASP A 390 13.47 13.87 -30.97
CA ASP A 390 14.52 13.24 -30.17
C ASP A 390 14.85 13.99 -28.87
N ASP A 391 14.40 15.24 -28.72
CA ASP A 391 14.57 16.08 -27.53
C ASP A 391 13.42 15.89 -26.52
N VAL A 392 13.48 14.77 -25.80
CA VAL A 392 12.44 14.35 -24.85
C VAL A 392 12.19 15.40 -23.76
N VAL A 393 13.24 16.02 -23.22
CA VAL A 393 13.13 17.01 -22.14
C VAL A 393 12.41 18.26 -22.62
N SER A 394 12.81 18.82 -23.76
CA SER A 394 12.15 20.00 -24.32
C SER A 394 10.70 19.71 -24.69
N ASN A 395 10.38 18.50 -25.18
CA ASN A 395 8.99 18.12 -25.47
C ASN A 395 8.11 18.03 -24.21
N ILE A 396 8.64 17.50 -23.10
CA ILE A 396 7.93 17.48 -21.81
C ILE A 396 7.64 18.91 -21.34
N VAL A 397 8.66 19.78 -21.38
CA VAL A 397 8.54 21.19 -20.98
C VAL A 397 7.56 21.94 -21.88
N TYR A 398 7.65 21.73 -23.19
CA TYR A 398 6.74 22.33 -24.18
C TYR A 398 5.28 21.97 -23.88
N ALA A 399 4.98 20.69 -23.71
CA ALA A 399 3.64 20.23 -23.38
C ALA A 399 3.15 20.81 -22.04
N ALA A 400 3.99 20.81 -21.00
CA ALA A 400 3.64 21.34 -19.69
C ALA A 400 3.34 22.86 -19.73
N LEU A 401 4.14 23.63 -20.47
CA LEU A 401 3.93 25.07 -20.65
C LEU A 401 2.57 25.39 -21.28
N MET A 402 2.08 24.53 -22.18
CA MET A 402 0.76 24.74 -22.79
C MET A 402 -0.38 24.68 -21.76
N PHE A 403 -0.20 23.98 -20.64
CA PHE A 403 -1.22 23.83 -19.60
C PHE A 403 -1.11 24.81 -18.42
N VAL A 404 -0.08 25.68 -18.37
CA VAL A 404 0.17 26.58 -17.22
C VAL A 404 -1.04 27.46 -16.87
N ASP A 405 -1.76 27.93 -17.89
CA ASP A 405 -2.92 28.81 -17.72
C ASP A 405 -4.26 28.04 -17.63
N THR A 406 -4.22 26.72 -17.50
CA THR A 406 -5.44 25.88 -17.38
C THR A 406 -5.74 25.52 -15.93
N SER A 407 -6.99 25.13 -15.66
CA SER A 407 -7.39 24.60 -14.35
C SER A 407 -7.05 23.12 -14.15
N LEU A 408 -6.27 22.51 -15.05
CA LEU A 408 -5.97 21.09 -15.01
C LEU A 408 -4.95 20.80 -13.89
N GLU A 409 -5.25 19.84 -13.00
CA GLU A 409 -4.31 19.50 -11.93
C GLU A 409 -2.96 19.02 -12.48
N TRP A 410 -1.85 19.42 -11.84
CA TRP A 410 -0.48 19.13 -12.27
C TRP A 410 -0.15 17.64 -12.43
N LYS A 411 -0.85 16.75 -11.75
CA LYS A 411 -0.70 15.29 -11.93
C LYS A 411 -1.11 14.85 -13.34
N TYR A 412 -2.17 15.45 -13.89
CA TYR A 412 -2.64 15.19 -15.25
C TYR A 412 -1.74 15.88 -16.29
N VAL A 413 -1.30 17.11 -16.01
CA VAL A 413 -0.32 17.82 -16.85
C VAL A 413 0.97 17.02 -16.98
N THR A 414 1.50 16.51 -15.87
CA THR A 414 2.68 15.64 -15.85
C THR A 414 2.48 14.43 -16.75
N PHE A 415 1.34 13.74 -16.61
CA PHE A 415 1.02 12.56 -17.40
C PHE A 415 0.94 12.88 -18.90
N ILE A 416 0.17 13.89 -19.31
CA ILE A 416 0.03 14.29 -20.71
C ILE A 416 1.39 14.67 -21.31
N SER A 417 2.21 15.39 -20.56
CA SER A 417 3.51 15.88 -21.03
C SER A 417 4.49 14.73 -21.27
N LEU A 418 4.54 13.76 -20.35
CA LEU A 418 5.34 12.55 -20.52
C LEU A 418 4.85 11.70 -21.70
N TYR A 419 3.53 11.50 -21.81
CA TYR A 419 2.92 10.73 -22.90
C TYR A 419 3.19 11.37 -24.26
N TYR A 420 2.99 12.68 -24.38
CA TYR A 420 3.29 13.45 -25.59
C TYR A 420 4.75 13.27 -26.03
N ALA A 421 5.71 13.43 -25.12
CA ALA A 421 7.12 13.29 -25.43
C ALA A 421 7.50 11.87 -25.88
N VAL A 422 6.90 10.83 -25.28
CA VAL A 422 7.12 9.43 -25.69
C VAL A 422 6.52 9.16 -27.07
N VAL A 423 5.27 9.56 -27.32
CA VAL A 423 4.63 9.36 -28.63
C VAL A 423 5.37 10.13 -29.73
N LYS A 424 5.84 11.35 -29.44
CA LYS A 424 6.63 12.13 -30.41
C LYS A 424 7.97 11.47 -30.72
N TYR A 425 8.62 10.88 -29.73
CA TYR A 425 9.84 10.11 -29.94
C TYR A 425 9.59 8.86 -30.79
N GLU A 426 8.52 8.12 -30.52
CA GLU A 426 8.12 6.92 -31.28
C GLU A 426 7.83 7.21 -32.76
N GLN A 427 7.35 8.41 -33.10
CA GLN A 427 7.10 8.80 -34.49
C GLN A 427 8.37 8.80 -35.35
N GLU A 428 9.52 9.11 -34.77
CA GLU A 428 10.81 9.11 -35.49
C GLU A 428 11.58 7.80 -35.29
N ALA A 429 11.58 7.25 -34.07
CA ALA A 429 12.31 6.03 -33.73
C ALA A 429 11.63 4.74 -34.23
N GLY A 430 10.33 4.78 -34.50
CA GLY A 430 9.50 3.64 -34.85
C GLY A 430 8.57 3.21 -33.71
N ALA A 431 7.45 2.60 -34.07
CA ALA A 431 6.42 2.19 -33.12
C ALA A 431 6.98 1.24 -32.05
N GLY A 432 6.64 1.50 -30.77
CA GLY A 432 7.08 0.70 -29.63
C GLY A 432 8.50 1.00 -29.13
N GLN A 433 9.23 1.92 -29.77
CA GLN A 433 10.53 2.37 -29.25
C GLN A 433 10.35 3.53 -28.26
N SER A 434 10.34 3.21 -26.96
CA SER A 434 10.39 4.24 -25.92
C SER A 434 11.75 4.93 -25.88
N PRO A 435 11.81 6.24 -25.56
CA PRO A 435 13.08 6.94 -25.40
C PRO A 435 13.91 6.32 -24.27
N PRO A 436 15.23 6.17 -24.45
CA PRO A 436 16.11 5.71 -23.38
C PRO A 436 15.99 6.60 -22.15
N PHE A 437 15.89 5.98 -20.97
CA PHE A 437 15.59 6.68 -19.73
C PHE A 437 16.59 7.80 -19.39
N TYR A 438 17.88 7.61 -19.71
CA TYR A 438 18.93 8.61 -19.47
C TYR A 438 18.67 9.95 -20.18
N LYS A 439 17.83 9.99 -21.23
CA LYS A 439 17.45 11.24 -21.89
C LYS A 439 16.69 12.19 -20.96
N LEU A 440 16.21 11.74 -19.80
CA LEU A 440 15.57 12.57 -18.79
C LEU A 440 16.54 13.16 -17.77
N SER A 441 17.85 12.92 -17.85
CA SER A 441 18.84 13.31 -16.82
C SER A 441 18.74 14.79 -16.41
N ASP A 442 18.46 15.66 -17.38
CA ASP A 442 18.47 17.11 -17.21
C ASP A 442 17.08 17.67 -16.91
N LEU A 443 16.04 16.83 -16.92
CA LEU A 443 14.64 17.27 -16.83
C LEU A 443 14.37 18.07 -15.55
N ALA A 444 14.88 17.61 -14.40
CA ALA A 444 14.68 18.30 -13.13
C ALA A 444 15.28 19.73 -13.13
N VAL A 445 16.43 19.91 -13.79
CA VAL A 445 17.10 21.21 -13.91
C VAL A 445 16.32 22.13 -14.85
N VAL A 446 15.84 21.61 -15.98
CA VAL A 446 15.08 22.40 -16.95
C VAL A 446 13.72 22.80 -16.39
N LEU A 447 12.98 21.89 -15.76
CA LEU A 447 11.71 22.21 -15.09
C LEU A 447 11.89 23.31 -14.03
N ALA A 448 12.99 23.27 -13.27
CA ALA A 448 13.26 24.30 -12.27
C ALA A 448 13.58 25.67 -12.91
N LYS A 449 14.28 25.71 -14.05
CA LYS A 449 14.58 26.95 -14.77
C LYS A 449 13.32 27.60 -15.35
N GLU A 450 12.40 26.78 -15.85
CA GLU A 450 11.13 27.24 -16.46
C GLU A 450 10.01 27.47 -15.42
N GLY A 451 10.29 27.33 -14.11
CA GLY A 451 9.30 27.53 -13.05
C GLY A 451 8.24 26.43 -12.94
N LEU A 452 8.44 25.27 -13.60
CA LEU A 452 7.53 24.13 -13.65
C LEU A 452 7.76 23.13 -12.51
N HIS A 453 7.90 23.63 -11.28
CA HIS A 453 8.27 22.81 -10.10
C HIS A 453 7.21 21.76 -9.72
N GLU A 454 5.97 21.94 -10.18
CA GLU A 454 4.86 21.03 -9.90
C GLU A 454 4.82 19.84 -10.89
N VAL A 455 5.48 19.95 -12.05
CA VAL A 455 5.63 18.83 -12.98
C VAL A 455 6.54 17.78 -12.34
N LEU A 456 6.10 16.52 -12.34
CA LEU A 456 6.73 15.40 -11.62
C LEU A 456 6.72 15.51 -10.08
N LYS A 457 6.04 16.50 -9.50
CA LYS A 457 5.87 16.57 -8.06
C LYS A 457 4.89 15.49 -7.60
N ASN A 458 5.24 14.77 -6.53
CA ASN A 458 4.44 13.66 -6.00
C ASN A 458 4.33 12.45 -6.93
N VAL A 459 5.27 12.26 -7.86
CA VAL A 459 5.31 11.06 -8.68
C VAL A 459 5.90 9.89 -7.89
N HIS A 460 5.24 8.74 -7.99
CA HIS A 460 5.63 7.50 -7.33
C HIS A 460 6.14 6.51 -8.36
N CYS A 461 7.23 5.80 -8.06
CA CYS A 461 7.65 4.68 -8.88
C CYS A 461 6.60 3.56 -8.83
N GLY A 462 5.91 3.31 -9.94
CA GLY A 462 4.88 2.29 -10.09
C GLY A 462 5.38 0.86 -9.80
N ILE A 463 6.65 0.57 -10.09
CA ILE A 463 7.28 -0.73 -9.74
C ILE A 463 7.35 -0.90 -8.21
N CYS A 464 7.76 0.16 -7.49
CA CYS A 464 7.82 0.13 -6.03
C CYS A 464 6.42 0.25 -5.39
N TYR A 465 5.49 0.90 -6.05
CA TYR A 465 4.11 1.05 -5.60
C TYR A 465 3.36 -0.29 -5.65
N GLY A 466 3.48 -1.04 -6.75
CA GLY A 466 2.80 -2.33 -6.94
C GLY A 466 3.41 -3.49 -6.15
N ASN A 467 4.68 -3.39 -5.72
CA ASN A 467 5.34 -4.48 -5.02
C ASN A 467 5.02 -4.47 -3.51
N THR A 468 4.00 -5.23 -3.12
CA THR A 468 3.54 -5.41 -1.73
C THR A 468 4.59 -5.96 -0.76
N ARG A 469 5.73 -6.49 -1.26
CA ARG A 469 6.84 -6.96 -0.41
C ARG A 469 7.77 -5.84 0.06
N THR A 470 7.88 -4.75 -0.67
CA THR A 470 8.58 -3.55 -0.18
C THR A 470 7.69 -2.83 0.83
N SER A 471 8.25 -2.44 1.98
CA SER A 471 7.46 -1.84 3.06
C SER A 471 6.56 -0.72 2.54
N ALA A 472 5.32 -0.62 3.04
CA ALA A 472 4.36 0.43 2.64
C ALA A 472 4.99 1.85 2.64
N LYS A 473 6.01 2.06 3.47
CA LYS A 473 6.83 3.29 3.53
C LYS A 473 7.60 3.61 2.24
N ARG A 474 7.98 2.61 1.42
CA ARG A 474 8.62 2.82 0.11
C ARG A 474 7.62 3.10 -0.99
N ALA A 475 6.44 2.46 -0.96
CA ALA A 475 5.37 2.70 -1.93
C ALA A 475 4.82 4.14 -1.82
N GLU A 476 4.71 4.67 -0.61
CA GLU A 476 4.25 6.05 -0.37
C GLU A 476 5.38 7.10 -0.50
N LYS A 477 6.63 6.70 -0.79
CA LYS A 477 7.71 7.67 -0.94
C LYS A 477 7.42 8.56 -2.15
N VAL A 478 7.23 9.85 -1.89
CA VAL A 478 7.28 10.89 -2.90
C VAL A 478 8.73 11.13 -3.24
N TYR A 479 9.07 11.02 -4.51
CA TYR A 479 10.38 11.38 -5.02
C TYR A 479 10.31 12.79 -5.61
N SER A 480 11.35 13.60 -5.40
CA SER A 480 11.59 14.75 -6.28
C SER A 480 11.93 14.24 -7.69
N ALA A 481 11.75 15.08 -8.72
CA ALA A 481 12.06 14.70 -10.11
C ALA A 481 13.49 14.13 -10.25
N ALA A 482 14.47 14.76 -9.60
CA ALA A 482 15.87 14.30 -9.62
C ALA A 482 16.06 12.93 -8.92
N GLU A 483 15.46 12.74 -7.74
CA GLU A 483 15.53 11.46 -7.04
C GLU A 483 14.80 10.35 -7.78
N LEU A 484 13.69 10.68 -8.46
CA LEU A 484 12.90 9.73 -9.24
C LEU A 484 13.71 9.22 -10.43
N ILE A 485 14.41 10.12 -11.13
CA ILE A 485 15.33 9.78 -12.21
C ILE A 485 16.46 8.88 -11.70
N LEU A 486 17.14 9.28 -10.63
CA LEU A 486 18.20 8.45 -10.04
C LEU A 486 17.69 7.10 -9.52
N HIS A 487 16.46 7.05 -9.02
CA HIS A 487 15.84 5.82 -8.53
C HIS A 487 15.49 4.86 -9.67
N PHE A 488 14.99 5.38 -10.80
CA PHE A 488 14.60 4.57 -11.95
C PHE A 488 15.77 3.95 -12.70
N ASP A 489 16.98 4.50 -12.57
CA ASP A 489 18.21 3.89 -13.11
C ASP A 489 18.49 2.48 -12.55
N GLY A 490 17.91 2.15 -11.37
CA GLY A 490 17.96 0.83 -10.77
C GLY A 490 16.85 -0.14 -11.20
N HIS A 491 15.95 0.27 -12.10
CA HIS A 491 14.82 -0.53 -12.58
C HIS A 491 14.95 -0.87 -14.08
N PRO A 492 14.24 -1.90 -14.58
CA PRO A 492 14.20 -2.16 -16.01
C PRO A 492 13.58 -0.97 -16.75
N THR A 493 14.30 -0.47 -17.76
CA THR A 493 14.00 0.79 -18.46
C THR A 493 12.98 0.64 -19.59
N ASP A 494 12.60 -0.60 -19.92
CA ASP A 494 11.51 -0.92 -20.83
C ASP A 494 10.19 -0.41 -20.26
N SER A 495 9.42 0.33 -21.07
CA SER A 495 8.10 0.86 -20.67
C SER A 495 8.13 1.76 -19.42
N TRP A 496 9.19 2.56 -19.25
CA TRP A 496 9.32 3.42 -18.06
C TRP A 496 8.12 4.35 -17.87
N LEU A 497 7.45 4.80 -18.93
CA LEU A 497 6.29 5.70 -18.86
C LEU A 497 5.16 5.10 -18.01
N THR A 498 4.75 3.87 -18.32
CA THR A 498 3.67 3.16 -17.61
C THR A 498 4.06 2.82 -16.18
N ARG A 499 5.36 2.71 -15.94
CA ARG A 499 5.93 2.40 -14.63
C ARG A 499 6.23 3.66 -13.80
N LEU A 500 6.35 4.84 -14.40
CA LEU A 500 6.72 6.07 -13.70
C LEU A 500 5.56 6.76 -13.04
N THR A 501 4.38 6.70 -13.65
CA THR A 501 3.14 7.27 -13.11
C THR A 501 2.03 6.27 -13.36
N PRO A 502 1.33 5.76 -12.33
CA PRO A 502 0.14 4.95 -12.58
C PRO A 502 -0.85 5.79 -13.39
N PHE A 503 -1.42 5.20 -14.45
CA PHE A 503 -2.38 5.88 -15.30
C PHE A 503 -3.58 6.31 -14.45
N PRO A 504 -4.00 7.58 -14.54
CA PRO A 504 -5.29 7.96 -13.99
C PRO A 504 -6.38 7.14 -14.66
N GLN A 505 -7.35 6.65 -13.89
CA GLN A 505 -8.52 5.98 -14.47
C GLN A 505 -9.16 6.90 -15.52
N ALA A 506 -9.52 6.34 -16.68
CA ALA A 506 -10.04 7.11 -17.82
C ALA A 506 -11.20 8.05 -17.42
N GLY A 507 -12.11 7.59 -16.55
CA GLY A 507 -13.21 8.41 -16.04
C GLY A 507 -12.76 9.63 -15.21
N GLN A 508 -11.74 9.47 -14.36
CA GLN A 508 -11.17 10.59 -13.59
C GLN A 508 -10.48 11.59 -14.51
N PHE A 509 -9.80 11.07 -15.54
CA PHE A 509 -9.09 11.87 -16.51
C PHE A 509 -10.04 12.70 -17.39
N ILE A 510 -11.10 12.06 -17.92
CA ILE A 510 -12.17 12.72 -18.66
C ILE A 510 -12.86 13.78 -17.79
N ALA A 511 -13.13 13.46 -16.52
CA ALA A 511 -13.72 14.41 -15.59
C ALA A 511 -12.83 15.64 -15.35
N ALA A 512 -11.50 15.45 -15.28
CA ALA A 512 -10.54 16.53 -15.11
C ALA A 512 -10.37 17.40 -16.38
N LEU A 513 -10.58 16.82 -17.56
CA LEU A 513 -10.50 17.52 -18.85
C LEU A 513 -11.78 18.28 -19.25
N LYS A 514 -12.79 18.34 -18.39
CA LYS A 514 -14.07 19.04 -18.67
C LYS A 514 -13.96 20.55 -18.93
N GLY A 515 -12.77 21.16 -18.82
CA GLY A 515 -12.53 22.53 -19.26
C GLY A 515 -12.21 22.58 -20.76
N GLU A 516 -12.96 23.40 -21.52
CA GLU A 516 -12.80 23.54 -22.99
C GLU A 516 -11.34 23.77 -23.41
N GLN A 517 -10.61 24.60 -22.65
CA GLN A 517 -9.22 24.94 -22.95
C GLN A 517 -8.26 23.75 -22.80
N ALA A 518 -8.41 22.92 -21.76
CA ALA A 518 -7.51 21.78 -21.54
C ALA A 518 -7.71 20.69 -22.60
N LEU A 519 -8.96 20.47 -23.02
CA LEU A 519 -9.28 19.55 -24.10
C LEU A 519 -8.77 20.06 -25.46
N GLU A 520 -8.86 21.36 -25.72
CA GLU A 520 -8.28 21.99 -26.92
C GLU A 520 -6.77 21.81 -26.97
N ILE A 521 -6.07 22.09 -25.87
CA ILE A 521 -4.61 21.88 -25.77
C ILE A 521 -4.25 20.41 -25.97
N LEU A 522 -5.01 19.48 -25.37
CA LEU A 522 -4.80 18.06 -25.58
C LEU A 522 -4.96 17.68 -27.05
N ASN A 523 -6.02 18.13 -27.73
CA ASN A 523 -6.23 17.85 -29.15
C ASN A 523 -5.15 18.50 -30.03
N ARG A 524 -4.57 19.61 -29.60
CA ARG A 524 -3.46 20.26 -30.29
C ARG A 524 -2.14 19.52 -30.12
N LEU A 525 -1.84 19.03 -28.92
CA LEU A 525 -0.63 18.26 -28.64
C LEU A 525 -0.72 16.83 -29.20
N LEU A 526 -1.90 16.22 -29.08
CA LEU A 526 -2.18 14.82 -29.39
C LEU A 526 -3.44 14.73 -30.26
N PRO A 527 -3.43 15.21 -31.52
CA PRO A 527 -4.57 15.07 -32.41
C PRO A 527 -4.95 13.61 -32.64
N LEU A 528 -6.25 13.36 -32.87
CA LEU A 528 -6.72 12.08 -33.40
C LEU A 528 -6.10 11.86 -34.78
N ARG A 529 -5.69 10.62 -35.07
CA ARG A 529 -5.20 10.27 -36.39
C ARG A 529 -6.31 10.53 -37.43
N PRO A 530 -5.99 11.20 -38.55
CA PRO A 530 -6.99 11.55 -39.57
C PRO A 530 -7.58 10.34 -40.28
N ASP A 531 -6.90 9.18 -40.22
CA ASP A 531 -7.37 7.92 -40.76
C ASP A 531 -7.62 6.96 -39.60
N GLY A 532 -8.77 6.29 -39.58
CA GLY A 532 -9.08 5.16 -38.70
C GLY A 532 -8.20 3.92 -38.94
N MET A 533 -6.92 4.12 -39.29
CA MET A 533 -5.86 3.12 -39.18
C MET A 533 -5.59 2.87 -37.70
N LEU A 534 -6.45 2.06 -37.11
CA LEU A 534 -6.20 1.36 -35.85
C LEU A 534 -4.76 0.82 -35.89
N ARG A 535 -3.99 1.06 -34.83
CA ARG A 535 -2.71 0.38 -34.62
C ARG A 535 -2.99 -1.13 -34.62
N SER A 536 -2.63 -1.84 -35.70
CA SER A 536 -2.78 -3.29 -35.79
C SER A 536 -1.88 -4.06 -34.81
N ASP A 537 -0.94 -3.39 -34.14
CA ASP A 537 0.19 -4.05 -33.48
C ASP A 537 0.19 -3.90 -31.95
N PHE A 538 -0.91 -3.41 -31.35
CA PHE A 538 -1.12 -3.47 -29.90
C PHE A 538 -2.14 -4.55 -29.53
N THR A 539 -2.05 -5.72 -30.16
CA THR A 539 -2.57 -6.93 -29.55
C THR A 539 -1.71 -7.24 -28.33
N SER A 540 -2.28 -7.05 -27.15
CA SER A 540 -1.93 -7.80 -25.95
C SER A 540 -1.56 -9.23 -26.36
N THR A 541 -0.38 -9.67 -25.94
CA THR A 541 0.22 -10.98 -26.16
C THR A 541 -0.73 -12.08 -26.67
N GLY A 542 -0.65 -12.34 -27.98
CA GLY A 542 -0.95 -13.60 -28.66
C GLY A 542 -2.19 -14.37 -28.21
N THR A 543 -3.33 -14.12 -28.83
CA THR A 543 -4.26 -15.17 -29.28
C THR A 543 -4.93 -14.71 -30.58
N ASP A 544 -4.76 -15.51 -31.62
CA ASP A 544 -5.37 -15.29 -32.94
C ASP A 544 -6.91 -15.32 -32.83
N TRP A 545 -7.55 -14.18 -33.09
CA TRP A 545 -9.00 -14.10 -33.31
C TRP A 545 -9.24 -13.53 -34.71
N GLU A 546 -9.13 -14.39 -35.72
CA GLU A 546 -9.71 -14.12 -37.04
C GLU A 546 -11.21 -14.38 -36.99
N GLY A 547 -12.00 -13.31 -37.19
CA GLY A 547 -13.33 -13.45 -37.78
C GLY A 547 -14.48 -12.82 -37.00
N MET A 548 -14.61 -11.49 -37.06
CA MET A 548 -15.93 -10.84 -37.04
C MET A 548 -15.90 -9.59 -37.93
N GLY A 549 -16.53 -9.68 -39.09
CA GLY A 549 -16.81 -8.53 -39.93
C GLY A 549 -17.95 -7.71 -39.33
N TYR A 550 -17.73 -6.41 -39.14
CA TYR A 550 -18.78 -5.45 -38.82
C TYR A 550 -18.97 -4.46 -39.97
N ALA A 551 -20.22 -4.40 -40.44
CA ALA A 551 -20.75 -3.41 -41.35
C ALA A 551 -21.09 -2.13 -40.58
N ALA A 552 -20.83 -0.99 -41.23
CA ALA A 552 -21.03 0.35 -40.71
C ALA A 552 -22.51 0.74 -40.58
N ALA A 553 -22.83 1.46 -39.50
CA ALA A 553 -23.94 2.43 -39.41
C ALA A 553 -23.51 3.60 -38.53
#